data_AF-Q87Y07-F1
#
_entry.id   AF-Q87Y07-F1
#
_cell.length_a   1.000
_cell.length_b   1.000
_cell.length_c   1.000
_cell.angle_alpha   90.00
_cell.angle_beta   90.00
_cell.angle_gamma   90.00
#
_symmetry.space_group_name_H-M   'P 1'
#
loop_
_entity.id
_entity.type
_entity.pdbx_description
1 polymer ?
#
loop_
_entity_poly.entity_id
_entity_poly.type
_entity_poly.pdbx_seq_one_letter_code
_entity_poly.pdbx_strand_id
1 'polypeptide(L)'
;MIGIPETGTLENGRIAANVTSGYKFTTADGRPARLAIIDDQGNVVESGDAVAREAWNVCVAVIKNFKIGQGHIVVHSAPPGRAVVNASHIREGD
;
A
#
# COMPACT_ATOMS: atom_id res chain seq x y z
N MET A 1 -9.10 0.27 4.62
CA MET A 1 -8.15 -0.72 5.17
C MET A 1 -7.90 -0.32 6.62
N ILE A 2 -8.53 -1.00 7.57
CA ILE A 2 -8.40 -0.68 9.00
C ILE A 2 -7.77 -1.93 9.65
N GLY A 3 -6.61 -1.78 10.29
CA GLY A 3 -5.82 -2.88 10.86
C GLY A 3 -4.54 -3.22 10.09
N ILE A 4 -3.56 -3.79 10.81
CA ILE A 4 -2.36 -4.37 10.21
C ILE A 4 -2.77 -5.73 9.62
N PRO A 5 -2.57 -5.99 8.31
CA PRO A 5 -2.86 -7.31 7.74
C PRO A 5 -2.08 -8.41 8.46
N GLU A 6 -2.73 -9.56 8.67
CA GLU A 6 -2.04 -10.77 9.12
C GLU A 6 -1.02 -11.22 8.06
N THR A 7 0.17 -11.62 8.50
CA THR A 7 1.24 -12.14 7.64
C THR A 7 1.69 -13.51 8.15
N GLY A 8 2.41 -14.27 7.33
CA GLY A 8 2.87 -15.62 7.71
C GLY A 8 1.84 -16.72 7.50
N THR A 9 0.86 -16.49 6.64
CA THR A 9 -0.24 -17.44 6.33
C THR A 9 0.12 -18.48 5.27
N LEU A 10 1.30 -18.41 4.66
CA LEU A 10 1.76 -19.38 3.66
C LEU A 10 2.39 -20.61 4.33
N GLU A 11 1.95 -21.80 3.92
CA GLU A 11 2.49 -23.07 4.44
C GLU A 11 3.93 -23.34 3.97
N ASN A 12 4.19 -23.12 2.67
CA ASN A 12 5.42 -23.59 2.01
C ASN A 12 6.38 -22.47 1.61
N GLY A 13 5.98 -21.22 1.80
CA GLY A 13 6.73 -20.05 1.36
C GLY A 13 6.79 -18.98 2.43
N ARG A 14 7.79 -18.11 2.34
CA ARG A 14 7.95 -16.94 3.20
C ARG A 14 8.21 -15.73 2.31
N ILE A 15 7.53 -14.64 2.64
CA ILE A 15 7.73 -13.33 2.01
C ILE A 15 8.24 -12.39 3.08
N ALA A 16 9.36 -11.72 2.81
CA ALA A 16 9.89 -10.65 3.64
C ALA A 16 10.15 -9.42 2.78
N ALA A 17 10.01 -8.23 3.35
CA ALA A 17 10.36 -7.00 2.66
C ALA A 17 10.70 -5.89 3.63
N ASN A 18 11.54 -4.97 3.17
CA ASN A 18 11.69 -3.65 3.76
C ASN A 18 11.84 -2.62 2.65
N VAL A 19 11.87 -1.33 3.03
CA VAL A 19 11.94 -0.20 2.10
C VAL A 19 13.17 -0.21 1.19
N THR A 20 14.24 -0.90 1.58
CA THR A 20 15.49 -0.99 0.82
C THR A 20 15.56 -2.25 -0.03
N SER A 21 15.08 -3.39 0.49
CA SER A 21 15.23 -4.70 -0.17
C SER A 21 14.15 -4.99 -1.21
N GLY A 22 12.99 -4.34 -1.11
CA GLY A 22 11.77 -4.82 -1.76
C GLY A 22 11.39 -6.23 -1.27
N TYR A 23 10.59 -6.95 -2.06
CA TYR A 23 10.23 -8.33 -1.74
C TYR A 23 11.40 -9.30 -1.84
N LYS A 24 11.48 -10.20 -0.86
CA LYS A 24 12.36 -11.36 -0.79
C LYS A 24 11.52 -12.60 -0.51
N PHE A 25 11.88 -13.69 -1.18
CA PHE A 25 11.13 -14.94 -1.14
C PHE A 25 12.05 -16.09 -0.76
N THR A 26 11.60 -16.90 0.18
CA THR A 26 12.23 -18.19 0.51
C THR A 26 11.16 -19.26 0.64
N THR A 27 11.55 -20.51 0.43
CA THR A 27 10.73 -21.66 0.82
C THR A 27 10.71 -21.80 2.34
N ALA A 28 9.79 -22.60 2.88
CA ALA A 28 9.69 -22.84 4.32
C ALA A 28 10.99 -23.39 4.94
N ASP A 29 11.77 -24.15 4.16
CA ASP A 29 13.09 -24.70 4.51
C ASP A 29 14.28 -23.77 4.20
N GLY A 30 14.01 -22.52 3.78
CA GLY A 30 15.01 -21.46 3.66
C GLY A 30 15.74 -21.37 2.31
N ARG A 31 15.38 -22.19 1.32
CA ARG A 31 15.96 -22.09 -0.03
C ARG A 31 15.45 -20.83 -0.74
N PRO A 32 16.24 -20.23 -1.67
CA PRO A 32 15.80 -19.10 -2.45
C PRO A 32 14.55 -19.43 -3.29
N ALA A 33 13.56 -18.53 -3.27
CA ALA A 33 12.36 -18.61 -4.09
C ALA A 33 12.18 -17.35 -4.93
N ARG A 34 11.23 -17.37 -5.86
CA ARG A 34 10.90 -16.26 -6.77
C ARG A 34 9.39 -16.07 -6.88
N LEU A 35 8.97 -14.82 -7.07
CA LEU A 35 7.58 -14.51 -7.41
C LEU A 35 7.29 -14.92 -8.86
N ALA A 36 6.06 -15.35 -9.11
CA ALA A 36 5.57 -15.69 -10.44
C ALA A 36 4.14 -15.20 -10.64
N ILE A 37 3.82 -14.79 -11.87
CA ILE A 37 2.45 -14.62 -12.34
C ILE A 37 2.08 -15.92 -13.04
N ILE A 38 1.00 -16.53 -12.59
CA ILE A 38 0.48 -17.79 -13.13
C ILE A 38 -0.87 -17.47 -13.74
N ASP A 39 -1.10 -17.88 -14.98
CA ASP A 39 -2.41 -17.72 -15.64
C ASP A 39 -3.43 -18.73 -15.11
N ASP A 40 -4.67 -18.62 -15.61
CA ASP A 40 -5.78 -19.50 -15.23
C ASP A 40 -5.59 -20.96 -15.67
N GLN A 41 -4.70 -21.22 -16.63
CA GLN A 41 -4.33 -22.56 -17.11
C GLN A 41 -3.19 -23.18 -16.30
N GLY A 42 -2.59 -22.43 -15.37
CA GLY A 42 -1.46 -22.89 -14.56
C GLY A 42 -0.10 -22.67 -15.20
N ASN A 43 -0.01 -21.94 -16.32
CA ASN A 43 1.27 -21.61 -16.93
C ASN A 43 1.92 -20.44 -16.20
N VAL A 44 3.24 -20.50 -16.02
CA VAL A 44 4.01 -19.36 -15.53
C VAL A 44 4.19 -18.37 -16.68
N VAL A 45 3.50 -17.23 -16.60
CA VAL A 45 3.57 -16.15 -17.60
C VAL A 45 4.87 -15.36 -17.43
N GLU A 46 5.20 -15.01 -16.19
CA GLU A 46 6.45 -14.35 -15.82
C GLU A 46 6.91 -14.80 -14.44
N SER A 47 8.23 -14.80 -14.20
CA SER A 47 8.76 -15.05 -12.86
C SER A 47 10.11 -14.38 -12.62
N GLY A 48 10.49 -14.25 -11.35
CA GLY A 48 11.79 -13.73 -10.95
C GLY A 48 11.76 -12.30 -10.40
N ASP A 49 12.94 -11.68 -10.39
CA ASP A 49 13.17 -10.39 -9.74
C ASP A 49 12.41 -9.23 -10.40
N ALA A 50 12.14 -9.32 -11.70
CA ALA A 50 11.35 -8.32 -12.41
C ALA A 50 9.91 -8.27 -11.87
N VAL A 51 9.27 -9.43 -11.74
CA VAL A 51 7.92 -9.56 -11.19
C VAL A 51 7.88 -9.10 -9.72
N ALA A 52 8.88 -9.50 -8.93
CA ALA A 52 8.99 -9.06 -7.53
C ALA A 52 9.11 -7.54 -7.40
N ARG A 53 9.89 -6.89 -8.27
CA ARG A 53 10.06 -5.44 -8.28
C ARG A 53 8.77 -4.73 -8.69
N GLU A 54 8.09 -5.24 -9.71
CA GLU A 54 6.84 -4.65 -10.18
C GLU A 54 5.74 -4.72 -9.11
N ALA A 55 5.54 -5.88 -8.49
CA ALA A 55 4.59 -6.05 -7.40
C ALA A 55 4.88 -5.11 -6.23
N TRP A 56 6.17 -4.94 -5.86
CA TRP A 56 6.57 -4.01 -4.81
C TRP A 56 6.25 -2.56 -5.17
N ASN A 57 6.57 -2.15 -6.41
CA ASN A 57 6.32 -0.79 -6.90
C ASN A 57 4.82 -0.45 -6.88
N VAL A 58 3.97 -1.37 -7.32
CA VAL A 58 2.50 -1.21 -7.26
C VAL A 58 2.04 -1.05 -5.81
N CYS A 59 2.50 -1.90 -4.89
CA CYS A 59 2.16 -1.79 -3.47
C CYS A 59 2.57 -0.43 -2.87
N VAL A 60 3.79 0.04 -3.18
CA VAL A 60 4.28 1.35 -2.75
C VAL A 60 3.44 2.48 -3.34
N ALA A 61 3.08 2.41 -4.62
CA ALA A 61 2.26 3.41 -5.28
C ALA A 61 0.87 3.52 -4.64
N VAL A 62 0.22 2.39 -4.32
CA VAL A 62 -1.07 2.36 -3.62
C VAL A 62 -0.99 3.10 -2.27
N ILE A 63 0.04 2.81 -1.47
CA ILE A 63 0.24 3.46 -0.16
C ILE A 63 0.52 4.96 -0.33
N LYS A 64 1.34 5.35 -1.31
CA LYS A 64 1.63 6.76 -1.59
C LYS A 64 0.37 7.51 -2.02
N ASN A 65 -0.41 6.95 -2.95
CA ASN A 65 -1.66 7.52 -3.45
C ASN A 65 -2.69 7.68 -2.32
N PHE A 66 -2.80 6.67 -1.44
CA PHE A 66 -3.62 6.77 -0.23
C PHE A 66 -3.17 7.94 0.67
N LYS A 67 -1.87 8.09 0.90
CA LYS A 67 -1.30 9.14 1.76
C LYS A 67 -1.41 10.56 1.21
N ILE A 68 -1.37 10.76 -0.11
CA ILE A 68 -1.49 12.10 -0.74
C ILE A 68 -2.94 12.57 -0.94
N GLY A 69 -3.90 11.90 -0.30
CA GLY A 69 -5.31 12.30 -0.34
C GLY A 69 -6.07 11.88 -1.61
N GLN A 70 -5.39 11.22 -2.57
CA GLN A 70 -6.04 10.63 -3.75
C GLN A 70 -6.84 9.35 -3.44
N GLY A 71 -7.03 9.05 -2.15
CA GLY A 71 -7.96 8.04 -1.66
C GLY A 71 -8.59 8.43 -0.33
N HIS A 72 -9.20 9.63 -0.21
CA HIS A 72 -10.16 10.09 0.83
C HIS A 72 -9.76 11.25 1.80
N ILE A 73 -8.81 12.16 1.50
CA ILE A 73 -8.56 13.33 2.38
C ILE A 73 -8.94 14.65 1.67
N VAL A 74 -9.78 15.48 2.32
CA VAL A 74 -9.99 16.88 1.94
C VAL A 74 -9.02 17.76 2.74
N VAL A 75 -8.11 18.44 2.03
CA VAL A 75 -7.16 19.39 2.62
C VAL A 75 -7.70 20.81 2.43
N HIS A 76 -7.94 21.53 3.54
CA HIS A 76 -8.29 22.95 3.51
C HIS A 76 -7.05 23.81 3.75
N SER A 77 -6.86 24.85 2.94
CA SER A 77 -5.92 25.93 3.22
C SER A 77 -6.63 27.12 3.87
N ALA A 78 -5.90 27.88 4.68
CA ALA A 78 -6.28 29.22 5.11
C ALA A 78 -5.11 30.17 4.80
N PRO A 79 -5.37 31.42 4.38
CA PRO A 79 -4.31 32.40 4.17
C PRO A 79 -3.53 32.67 5.48
N PRO A 80 -2.23 32.99 5.43
CA PRO A 80 -1.47 33.36 6.61
C PRO A 80 -2.18 34.49 7.37
N GLY A 81 -2.51 34.27 8.64
CA GLY A 81 -3.09 35.29 9.53
C GLY A 81 -4.61 35.27 9.71
N ARG A 82 -5.35 34.28 9.19
CA ARG A 82 -6.81 34.16 9.45
C ARG A 82 -7.12 32.89 10.25
N ALA A 83 -7.45 33.04 11.53
CA ALA A 83 -7.82 31.92 12.40
C ALA A 83 -9.11 31.24 11.91
N VAL A 84 -9.15 29.91 11.98
CA VAL A 84 -10.35 29.12 11.67
C VAL A 84 -11.36 29.32 12.80
N VAL A 85 -12.44 30.04 12.51
CA VAL A 85 -13.54 30.23 13.46
C VAL A 85 -14.50 29.06 13.28
N ASN A 86 -14.51 28.12 14.22
CA ASN A 86 -15.59 27.14 14.33
C ASN A 86 -16.63 27.68 15.31
N ALA A 87 -17.82 28.00 14.79
CA ALA A 87 -19.09 27.42 15.27
C ALA A 87 -20.26 28.15 14.59
N SER A 88 -21.01 27.37 13.82
CA SER A 88 -22.41 27.56 13.46
C SER A 88 -23.32 27.92 14.63
N HIS A 89 -24.27 28.84 14.39
CA HIS A 89 -25.49 29.26 15.14
C HIS A 89 -25.42 30.74 15.56
N ILE A 90 -26.26 31.71 15.16
CA ILE A 90 -27.61 31.77 14.53
C ILE A 90 -27.72 33.12 13.77
N ARG A 91 -28.54 33.15 12.71
CA ARG A 91 -29.02 34.36 12.01
C ARG A 91 -30.26 34.96 12.67
N GLU A 92 -30.39 36.28 12.55
CA GLU A 92 -31.59 37.14 12.36
C GLU A 92 -31.32 38.45 13.12
N GLY A 93 -31.46 39.66 12.57
CA GLY A 93 -32.47 40.14 11.63
C GLY A 93 -33.34 41.16 12.38
N ASP A 94 -32.85 42.40 12.48
CA ASP A 94 -33.56 43.71 12.55
C ASP A 94 -32.62 44.81 13.11
#